data_AF-A0A7S4DBB4-F1
#
_entry.id   AF-A0A7S4DBB4-F1
#
_cell.length_a   1.000
_cell.length_b   1.000
_cell.length_c   1.000
_cell.angle_alpha   90.00
_cell.angle_beta   90.00
_cell.angle_gamma   90.00
#
_symmetry.space_group_name_H-M   'P 1'
#
loop_
_entity.id
_entity.type
_entity.pdbx_description
1 polymer ?
#
loop_
_entity_poly.entity_id
_entity_poly.type
_entity_poly.pdbx_seq_one_letter_code
_entity_poly.pdbx_strand_id
1 'polypeptide(L)'
;MAAAVAAGRLGIPLLDPTTVDTAVAALAEAQWGAFQAATPLKRRKSWKKAVPWWTPELSALKVRFRRARKKRRRSAQHEEEFQRERLAFNRAMRTAKRRSWRKFCSGEKQPFGRVYKVLKGRGSNPISTIRGPDGVLISDPEQSVATLLDNFFPDKAAEVSEDATVAAAQESVERQASQFENWCRLSLPDDDDGPFTMFELRRL
;
A
#
# COMPACT_ATOMS: atom_id res chain seq x y z
N MET A 1 -11.01 -36.01 -39.87
CA MET A 1 -11.13 -34.91 -38.91
C MET A 1 -9.79 -34.74 -38.21
N ALA A 2 -8.95 -33.81 -38.67
CA ALA A 2 -7.64 -33.55 -38.08
C ALA A 2 -7.77 -32.35 -37.12
N ALA A 3 -7.50 -32.57 -35.84
CA ALA A 3 -7.46 -31.52 -34.83
C ALA A 3 -6.25 -30.62 -35.11
N ALA A 4 -6.50 -29.32 -35.30
CA ALA A 4 -5.47 -28.32 -35.50
C ALA A 4 -4.68 -28.14 -34.20
N VAL A 5 -3.43 -28.60 -34.18
CA VAL A 5 -2.49 -28.36 -33.08
C VAL A 5 -2.03 -26.92 -33.19
N ALA A 6 -2.55 -26.05 -32.33
CA ALA A 6 -2.08 -24.69 -32.18
C ALA A 6 -0.63 -24.74 -31.67
N ALA A 7 0.33 -24.46 -32.56
CA ALA A 7 1.74 -24.34 -32.21
C ALA A 7 1.94 -23.12 -31.31
N GLY A 8 2.04 -23.36 -30.00
CA GLY A 8 2.51 -22.35 -29.05
C GLY A 8 3.94 -21.91 -29.40
N ARG A 9 4.26 -20.64 -29.13
CA ARG A 9 5.54 -19.95 -29.44
C ARG A 9 6.83 -20.62 -28.92
N LEU A 10 6.75 -21.77 -28.26
CA LEU A 10 7.88 -22.52 -27.71
C LEU A 10 8.25 -23.78 -28.53
N GLY A 11 7.55 -24.07 -29.63
CA GLY A 11 7.91 -25.16 -30.55
C GLY A 11 7.72 -26.58 -29.98
N ILE A 12 7.20 -26.71 -28.76
CA ILE A 12 6.82 -27.99 -28.16
C ILE A 12 5.31 -28.14 -28.33
N PRO A 13 4.83 -29.21 -28.96
CA PRO A 13 3.40 -29.43 -29.11
C PRO A 13 2.79 -29.73 -27.74
N LEU A 14 1.96 -28.81 -27.24
CA LEU A 14 1.22 -28.94 -25.98
C LEU A 14 0.03 -29.89 -26.23
N LEU A 15 0.31 -31.18 -26.28
CA LEU A 15 -0.62 -32.22 -26.74
C LEU A 15 -1.55 -32.76 -25.63
N ASP A 16 -1.22 -32.56 -24.36
CA ASP A 16 -1.98 -33.10 -23.22
C ASP A 16 -1.98 -32.10 -22.06
N PRO A 17 -3.12 -31.84 -21.37
CA PRO A 17 -3.20 -31.00 -20.17
C PRO A 17 -2.08 -31.23 -19.16
N THR A 18 -1.67 -32.49 -18.96
CA THR A 18 -0.58 -32.81 -18.01
C THR A 18 0.77 -32.22 -18.45
N THR A 19 1.05 -32.20 -19.75
CA THR A 19 2.26 -31.56 -20.31
C THR A 19 2.26 -30.04 -20.13
N VAL A 20 1.08 -29.40 -20.23
CA VAL A 20 0.94 -27.96 -19.99
C VAL A 20 1.22 -27.67 -18.52
N ASP A 21 0.61 -28.42 -17.61
CA ASP A 21 0.80 -28.24 -16.17
C ASP A 21 2.25 -28.47 -15.76
N THR A 22 2.91 -29.47 -16.36
CA THR A 22 4.33 -29.75 -16.13
C THR A 22 5.23 -28.59 -16.61
N ALA A 23 4.94 -28.02 -17.78
CA ALA A 23 5.69 -26.90 -18.33
C ALA A 23 5.49 -25.61 -17.51
N VAL A 24 4.27 -25.35 -17.05
CA VAL A 24 3.95 -24.21 -16.18
C VAL A 24 4.64 -24.36 -14.83
N ALA A 25 4.61 -25.55 -14.22
CA ALA A 25 5.30 -25.82 -12.97
C ALA A 25 6.82 -25.62 -13.12
N ALA A 26 7.42 -26.14 -14.19
CA ALA A 26 8.86 -25.96 -14.46
C ALA A 26 9.24 -24.49 -14.63
N LEU A 27 8.42 -23.70 -15.33
CA LEU A 27 8.64 -22.27 -15.50
C LEU A 27 8.50 -21.51 -14.17
N ALA A 28 7.47 -21.83 -13.38
CA ALA A 28 7.24 -21.21 -12.08
C ALA A 28 8.41 -21.48 -11.12
N GLU A 29 8.91 -22.71 -11.08
CA GLU A 29 10.08 -23.07 -10.28
C GLU A 29 11.35 -22.37 -10.77
N ALA A 30 11.56 -22.27 -12.09
CA ALA A 30 12.70 -21.55 -12.64
C ALA A 30 12.65 -20.04 -12.30
N GLN A 31 11.48 -19.42 -12.43
CA GLN A 31 11.27 -18.02 -12.07
C GLN A 31 11.44 -17.80 -10.56
N TRP A 32 10.89 -18.69 -9.74
CA TRP A 32 11.01 -18.62 -8.29
C TRP A 32 12.45 -18.81 -7.83
N GLY A 33 13.17 -19.78 -8.39
CA GLY A 33 14.59 -19.99 -8.15
C GLY A 33 15.44 -18.78 -8.56
N ALA A 34 15.18 -18.21 -9.74
CA ALA A 34 15.84 -16.98 -10.18
C ALA A 34 15.53 -15.79 -9.25
N PHE A 35 14.28 -15.65 -8.80
CA PHE A 35 13.86 -14.63 -7.86
C PHE A 35 14.56 -14.77 -6.50
N GLN A 36 14.64 -15.98 -5.95
CA GLN A 36 15.34 -16.25 -4.69
C GLN A 36 16.84 -15.97 -4.80
N ALA A 37 17.47 -16.36 -5.93
CA ALA A 37 18.88 -16.11 -6.20
C ALA A 37 19.18 -14.62 -6.39
N ALA A 38 18.31 -13.90 -7.10
CA ALA A 38 18.43 -12.45 -7.31
C ALA A 38 18.08 -11.64 -6.05
N THR A 39 17.21 -12.18 -5.20
CA THR A 39 16.66 -11.52 -4.00
C THR A 39 16.97 -12.30 -2.74
N PRO A 40 18.25 -12.54 -2.40
CA PRO A 40 18.59 -13.28 -1.20
C PRO A 40 18.02 -12.55 0.01
N LEU A 41 17.29 -13.29 0.86
CA LEU A 41 16.74 -12.81 2.14
C LEU A 41 17.88 -12.39 3.06
N LYS A 42 18.40 -11.18 2.88
CA LYS A 42 19.38 -10.59 3.77
C LYS A 42 18.68 -10.30 5.09
N ARG A 43 18.94 -11.14 6.09
CA ARG A 43 18.55 -10.87 7.47
C ARG A 43 19.06 -9.47 7.80
N ARG A 44 18.14 -8.49 7.88
CA ARG A 44 18.51 -7.13 8.29
C ARG A 44 19.25 -7.28 9.60
N LYS A 45 20.53 -6.87 9.65
CA LYS A 45 21.27 -6.80 10.91
C LYS A 45 20.33 -6.11 11.89
N SER A 46 20.03 -6.74 13.02
CA SER A 46 19.19 -6.11 14.02
C SER A 46 19.91 -4.81 14.35
N TRP A 47 19.37 -3.71 13.84
CA TRP A 47 19.96 -2.43 14.09
C TRP A 47 19.62 -2.20 15.54
N LYS A 48 20.50 -2.62 16.44
CA LYS A 48 20.54 -2.09 17.79
C LYS A 48 20.86 -0.62 17.57
N LYS A 49 19.82 0.19 17.32
CA LYS A 49 19.86 1.65 17.27
C LYS A 49 20.12 2.09 18.71
N ALA A 50 21.25 1.67 19.27
CA ALA A 50 21.80 2.27 20.45
C ALA A 50 22.17 3.66 20.00
N VAL A 51 21.25 4.58 20.28
CA VAL A 51 21.46 6.01 20.12
C VAL A 51 22.78 6.32 20.81
N PRO A 52 23.84 6.75 20.09
CA PRO A 52 25.20 6.76 20.64
C PRO A 52 25.40 7.65 21.88
N TRP A 53 24.51 8.63 22.07
CA TRP A 53 24.47 9.51 23.24
C TRP A 53 23.61 8.98 24.38
N TRP A 54 22.93 7.84 24.24
CA TRP A 54 22.11 7.27 25.31
C TRP A 54 22.96 6.54 26.32
N THR A 55 22.98 7.02 27.57
CA THR A 55 23.76 6.44 28.66
C THR A 55 22.85 5.80 29.72
N PRO A 56 23.35 4.84 30.51
CA PRO A 56 22.60 4.29 31.65
C PRO A 56 22.12 5.37 32.64
N GLU A 57 22.93 6.42 32.84
CA GLU A 57 22.58 7.60 33.64
C GLU A 57 21.31 8.30 33.12
N LEU A 58 21.19 8.49 31.81
CA LEU A 58 19.98 9.05 31.20
C LEU A 58 18.76 8.16 31.40
N SER A 59 18.92 6.83 31.36
CA SER A 59 17.83 5.90 31.69
C SER A 59 17.35 6.09 33.12
N ALA A 60 18.28 6.17 34.09
CA ALA A 60 17.95 6.39 35.49
C ALA A 60 17.25 7.75 35.71
N LEU A 61 17.79 8.83 35.15
CA LEU A 61 17.19 10.17 35.21
C LEU A 61 15.81 10.22 34.54
N LYS A 62 15.63 9.53 33.40
CA LYS A 62 14.33 9.45 32.72
C LYS A 62 13.29 8.75 33.58
N VAL A 63 13.66 7.72 34.33
CA VAL A 63 12.76 7.04 35.27
C VAL A 63 12.35 7.99 36.40
N ARG A 64 13.33 8.68 37.02
CA ARG A 64 13.05 9.67 38.08
C ARG A 64 12.15 10.80 37.60
N PHE A 65 12.47 11.41 36.46
CA PHE A 65 11.66 12.42 35.78
C PHE A 65 10.22 11.94 35.52
N ARG A 66 10.05 10.72 35.00
CA ARG A 66 8.71 10.15 34.74
C ARG A 66 7.93 9.92 36.02
N ARG A 67 8.58 9.43 37.08
CA ARG A 67 7.96 9.25 38.41
C ARG A 67 7.51 10.60 38.98
N ALA A 68 8.38 11.61 38.97
CA ALA A 68 8.06 12.96 39.44
C ALA A 68 6.92 13.60 38.64
N ARG A 69 6.92 13.44 37.30
CA ARG A 69 5.85 13.95 36.44
C ARG A 69 4.47 13.39 36.80
N LYS A 70 4.37 12.12 37.20
CA LYS A 70 3.10 11.51 37.61
C LYS A 70 2.54 12.11 38.91
N LYS A 71 3.40 12.54 39.84
CA LYS A 71 3.00 13.09 41.15
C LYS A 71 2.93 14.61 41.20
N ARG A 72 3.37 15.33 40.15
CA ARG A 72 3.53 16.79 40.15
C ARG A 72 2.32 17.59 40.64
N ARG A 73 1.10 17.11 40.38
CA ARG A 73 -0.15 17.81 40.76
C ARG A 73 -0.64 17.51 42.18
N ARG A 74 0.07 16.67 42.95
CA ARG A 74 -0.36 16.25 44.29
C ARG A 74 -0.08 17.30 45.37
N SER A 75 0.99 18.08 45.24
CA SER A 75 1.36 19.16 46.17
C SER A 75 2.42 20.09 45.54
N ALA A 76 2.65 21.26 46.15
CA ALA A 76 3.71 22.18 45.75
C ALA A 76 5.10 21.51 45.79
N GLN A 77 5.39 20.73 46.84
CA GLN A 77 6.64 19.97 46.96
C GLN A 77 6.83 18.98 45.80
N HIS A 78 5.76 18.34 45.34
CA HIS A 78 5.83 17.43 44.19
C HIS A 78 6.03 18.15 42.86
N GLU A 79 5.55 19.38 42.71
CA GLU A 79 5.83 20.22 41.55
C GLU A 79 7.30 20.66 41.55
N GLU A 80 7.85 21.09 42.68
CA GLU A 80 9.28 21.42 42.84
C GLU A 80 10.18 20.22 42.50
N GLU A 81 9.84 19.03 43.01
CA GLU A 81 10.54 17.80 42.69
C GLU A 81 10.49 17.50 41.19
N PHE A 82 9.33 17.69 40.55
CA PHE A 82 9.19 17.53 39.10
C PHE A 82 10.09 18.50 38.34
N GLN A 83 10.14 19.78 38.73
CA GLN A 83 11.01 20.75 38.06
C GLN A 83 12.49 20.40 38.24
N ARG A 84 12.90 19.98 39.44
CA ARG A 84 14.28 19.52 39.72
C ARG A 84 14.67 18.34 38.81
N GLU A 85 13.87 17.27 38.80
CA GLU A 85 14.15 16.09 37.99
C GLU A 85 14.08 16.38 36.48
N ARG A 86 13.17 17.26 36.05
CA ARG A 86 13.08 17.73 34.66
C ARG A 86 14.34 18.47 34.24
N LEU A 87 14.84 19.39 35.09
CA LEU A 87 16.07 20.14 34.83
C LEU A 87 17.28 19.20 34.78
N ALA A 88 17.40 18.28 35.74
CA ALA A 88 18.47 17.29 35.79
C ALA A 88 18.49 16.43 34.51
N PHE A 89 17.35 15.85 34.13
CA PHE A 89 17.24 15.03 32.91
C PHE A 89 17.57 15.83 31.64
N ASN A 90 17.04 17.05 31.50
CA ASN A 90 17.30 17.88 30.31
C ASN A 90 18.77 18.32 30.22
N ARG A 91 19.41 18.68 31.34
CA ARG A 91 20.84 19.04 31.40
C ARG A 91 21.71 17.85 31.00
N ALA A 92 21.46 16.68 31.58
CA ALA A 92 22.18 15.46 31.23
C ALA A 92 21.99 15.09 29.74
N MET A 93 20.75 15.19 29.23
CA MET A 93 20.45 14.87 27.83
C MET A 93 21.18 15.79 26.86
N ARG A 94 21.17 17.10 27.10
CA ARG A 94 21.90 18.08 26.27
C ARG A 94 23.41 17.80 26.30
N THR A 95 23.96 17.50 27.48
CA THR A 95 25.37 17.19 27.67
C THR A 95 25.77 15.93 26.91
N ALA A 96 24.99 14.85 27.03
CA ALA A 96 25.26 13.58 26.35
C ALA A 96 25.19 13.73 24.82
N LYS A 97 24.16 14.43 24.30
CA LYS A 97 24.04 14.75 22.88
C LYS A 97 25.25 15.53 22.38
N ARG A 98 25.64 16.60 23.09
CA ARG A 98 26.79 17.45 22.73
C ARG A 98 28.09 16.65 22.75
N ARG A 99 28.32 15.82 23.77
CA ARG A 99 29.51 14.97 23.88
C ARG A 99 29.59 13.96 22.74
N SER A 100 28.48 13.30 22.42
CA SER A 100 28.42 12.37 21.30
C SER A 100 28.62 13.06 19.96
N TRP A 101 28.04 14.25 19.76
CA TRP A 101 28.23 15.02 18.52
C TRP A 101 29.68 15.47 18.38
N ARG A 102 30.29 15.98 19.45
CA ARG A 102 31.72 16.33 19.45
C ARG A 102 32.58 15.12 19.10
N LYS A 103 32.35 13.96 19.73
CA LYS A 103 33.08 12.72 19.42
C LYS A 103 32.89 12.28 17.97
N PHE A 104 31.67 12.42 17.44
CA PHE A 104 31.37 12.13 16.04
C PHE A 104 32.16 13.05 15.09
N CYS A 105 32.17 14.36 15.35
CA CYS A 105 32.93 15.32 14.54
C CYS A 105 34.44 15.12 14.64
N SER A 106 34.97 14.90 15.84
CA SER A 106 36.42 14.69 16.05
C SER A 106 36.96 13.41 15.40
N GLY A 107 36.10 12.43 15.10
CA GLY A 107 36.48 11.20 14.42
C GLY A 107 36.50 11.31 12.89
N GLU A 108 36.07 12.44 12.31
CA GLU A 108 35.99 12.64 10.86
C GLU A 108 37.23 13.39 10.37
N LYS A 109 38.03 12.72 9.53
CA LYS A 109 39.26 13.31 8.94
C LYS A 109 39.03 13.92 7.56
N GLN A 110 37.92 13.55 6.90
CA GLN A 110 37.63 13.94 5.54
C GLN A 110 36.80 15.24 5.52
N PRO A 111 37.24 16.32 4.83
CA PRO A 111 36.51 17.59 4.75
C PRO A 111 35.07 17.44 4.24
N PHE A 112 34.85 16.55 3.26
CA PHE A 112 33.54 16.22 2.67
C PHE A 112 32.97 14.88 3.18
N GLY A 113 33.40 14.47 4.38
CA GLY A 113 33.02 13.22 5.03
C GLY A 113 31.60 13.20 5.59
N ARG A 114 31.35 12.37 6.60
CA ARG A 114 30.00 12.17 7.16
C ARG A 114 29.45 13.43 7.80
N VAL A 115 30.29 14.22 8.46
CA VAL A 115 29.89 15.49 9.10
C VAL A 115 29.33 16.46 8.06
N TYR A 116 30.04 16.65 6.94
CA TYR A 116 29.58 17.48 5.82
C TYR A 116 28.24 17.00 5.27
N LYS A 117 28.07 15.70 5.05
CA LYS A 117 26.80 15.13 4.56
C LYS A 117 25.62 15.34 5.53
N VAL A 118 25.88 15.30 6.84
CA VAL A 118 24.86 15.60 7.85
C VAL A 118 24.46 17.07 7.81
N LEU A 119 25.44 17.98 7.67
CA LEU A 119 25.21 19.43 7.61
C LEU A 119 24.56 19.88 6.30
N LYS A 120 24.95 19.28 5.16
CA LYS A 120 24.33 19.50 3.85
C LYS A 120 22.83 19.19 3.86
N GLY A 121 22.39 18.36 4.81
CA GLY A 121 21.04 17.83 4.83
C GLY A 121 20.83 16.83 3.69
N ARG A 122 19.64 16.22 3.67
CA ARG A 122 19.19 15.53 2.46
C ARG A 122 18.62 16.61 1.56
N GLY A 123 19.20 16.76 0.37
CA GLY A 123 18.49 17.47 -0.69
C GLY A 123 17.13 16.80 -0.87
N SER A 124 16.09 17.61 -1.09
CA SER A 124 14.88 17.06 -1.71
C SER A 124 15.35 16.38 -2.99
N ASN A 125 15.18 15.07 -3.10
CA ASN A 125 15.20 14.44 -4.40
C ASN A 125 13.81 14.75 -4.96
N PRO A 126 13.65 15.75 -5.85
CA PRO A 126 12.36 15.91 -6.50
C PRO A 126 11.97 14.58 -7.15
N ILE A 127 10.67 14.30 -7.19
CA ILE A 127 10.13 13.20 -7.99
C ILE A 127 10.40 13.58 -9.45
N SER A 128 11.60 13.30 -9.92
CA SER A 128 12.04 13.48 -11.29
C SER A 128 12.72 12.18 -11.75
N THR A 129 12.07 11.05 -11.46
CA THR A 129 12.61 9.71 -11.76
C THR A 129 12.11 9.16 -13.08
N ILE A 130 11.20 9.86 -13.75
CA ILE A 130 10.56 9.40 -14.96
C ILE A 130 10.98 10.24 -16.16
N ARG A 131 11.10 9.59 -17.30
CA ARG A 131 11.31 10.23 -18.59
C ARG A 131 9.96 10.47 -19.22
N GLY A 132 9.78 11.64 -19.80
CA GLY A 132 8.62 11.92 -20.62
C GLY A 132 8.63 11.11 -21.92
N PRO A 133 7.58 11.24 -22.75
CA PRO A 133 7.47 10.56 -24.05
C PRO A 133 8.67 10.85 -24.96
N ASP A 134 9.26 12.04 -24.85
CA ASP A 134 10.42 12.48 -25.63
C ASP A 134 11.76 11.95 -25.12
N GLY A 135 11.75 11.08 -24.10
CA GLY A 135 12.95 10.50 -23.48
C GLY A 135 13.74 11.44 -22.56
N VAL A 136 13.30 12.69 -22.41
CA VAL A 136 13.87 13.72 -21.52
C VAL A 136 13.39 13.51 -20.08
N LEU A 137 14.28 13.76 -19.11
CA LEU A 137 13.96 13.63 -17.68
C LEU A 137 13.04 14.78 -17.24
N ILE A 138 11.87 14.44 -16.68
CA ILE A 138 10.92 15.44 -16.19
C ILE A 138 11.40 15.96 -14.84
N SER A 139 11.82 17.21 -14.75
CA SER A 139 12.30 17.84 -13.50
C SER A 139 11.18 18.32 -12.59
N ASP A 140 10.00 18.56 -13.16
CA ASP A 140 8.83 19.04 -12.43
C ASP A 140 8.02 17.86 -11.82
N PRO A 141 7.73 17.88 -10.50
CA PRO A 141 6.97 16.83 -9.85
C PRO A 141 5.53 16.69 -10.36
N GLU A 142 4.85 17.79 -10.71
CA GLU A 142 3.45 17.76 -11.16
C GLU A 142 3.35 17.12 -12.54
N GLN A 143 4.20 17.54 -13.48
CA GLN A 143 4.34 16.89 -14.78
C GLN A 143 4.71 15.40 -14.65
N SER A 144 5.52 15.05 -13.65
CA SER A 144 5.89 13.66 -13.41
C SER A 144 4.67 12.83 -12.99
N VAL A 145 3.84 13.35 -12.09
CA VAL A 145 2.60 12.68 -11.68
C VAL A 145 1.62 12.57 -12.84
N ALA A 146 1.42 13.63 -13.62
CA ALA A 146 0.53 13.61 -14.78
C ALA A 146 0.98 12.55 -15.81
N THR A 147 2.26 12.52 -16.16
CA THR A 147 2.81 11.53 -17.10
C THR A 147 2.67 10.10 -16.59
N LEU A 148 2.79 9.87 -15.27
CA LEU A 148 2.53 8.57 -14.67
C LEU A 148 1.07 8.19 -14.82
N LEU A 149 0.15 9.09 -14.50
CA LEU A 149 -1.28 8.83 -14.59
C LEU A 149 -1.70 8.50 -16.02
N ASP A 150 -1.23 9.27 -17.01
CA ASP A 150 -1.52 9.02 -18.43
C ASP A 150 -0.99 7.67 -18.92
N ASN A 151 0.19 7.24 -18.46
CA ASN A 151 0.78 5.95 -18.88
C ASN A 151 0.16 4.74 -18.19
N PHE A 152 -0.16 4.85 -16.90
CA PHE A 152 -0.71 3.74 -16.12
C PHE A 152 -2.23 3.60 -16.27
N PHE A 153 -2.91 4.72 -16.53
CA PHE A 153 -4.36 4.80 -16.70
C PHE A 153 -4.67 5.59 -17.98
N PRO A 154 -4.31 5.06 -19.17
CA PRO A 154 -4.75 5.69 -20.40
C PRO A 154 -6.28 5.75 -20.38
N ASP A 155 -6.83 6.96 -20.52
CA ASP A 155 -8.26 7.13 -20.71
C ASP A 155 -8.67 6.17 -21.83
N LYS A 156 -9.67 5.33 -21.55
CA LYS A 156 -10.27 4.42 -22.53
C LYS A 156 -11.05 5.24 -23.57
N ALA A 157 -10.38 6.13 -24.28
CA ALA A 157 -10.93 6.78 -25.45
C ALA A 157 -10.95 5.75 -26.57
N ALA A 158 -12.18 5.34 -26.93
CA ALA A 158 -12.55 4.48 -28.06
C ALA A 158 -12.77 2.97 -27.79
N GLU A 159 -13.34 2.59 -26.64
CA GLU A 159 -14.27 1.46 -26.66
C GLU A 159 -15.70 1.99 -26.60
N VAL A 160 -16.52 1.48 -27.53
CA VAL A 160 -17.91 1.87 -27.80
C VAL A 160 -18.66 2.06 -26.49
N SER A 161 -19.30 3.23 -26.33
CA SER A 161 -20.13 3.61 -25.17
C SER A 161 -20.86 2.41 -24.58
N GLU A 162 -20.36 1.90 -23.45
CA GLU A 162 -20.98 0.83 -22.69
C GLU A 162 -22.44 1.19 -22.38
N ASP A 163 -22.73 2.48 -22.17
CA ASP A 163 -24.07 3.02 -21.95
C ASP A 163 -25.07 2.71 -23.07
N ALA A 164 -24.66 2.76 -24.34
CA ALA A 164 -25.55 2.45 -25.47
C ALA A 164 -25.86 0.94 -25.56
N THR A 165 -24.86 0.09 -25.26
CA THR A 165 -25.03 -1.36 -25.24
C THR A 165 -25.87 -1.82 -24.05
N VAL A 166 -25.74 -1.15 -22.90
CA VAL A 166 -26.52 -1.42 -21.69
C VAL A 166 -27.96 -0.95 -21.85
N ALA A 167 -28.19 0.23 -22.46
CA ALA A 167 -29.53 0.72 -22.75
C ALA A 167 -30.28 -0.22 -23.72
N ALA A 168 -29.63 -0.66 -24.79
CA ALA A 168 -30.23 -1.62 -25.74
C ALA A 168 -30.55 -2.98 -25.09
N ALA A 169 -29.70 -3.45 -24.16
CA ALA A 169 -29.95 -4.67 -23.40
C ALA A 169 -31.13 -4.50 -22.43
N GLN A 170 -31.25 -3.35 -21.76
CA GLN A 170 -32.35 -3.03 -20.85
C GLN A 170 -33.69 -2.98 -21.60
N GLU A 171 -33.76 -2.31 -22.75
CA GLU A 171 -34.96 -2.28 -23.60
C GLU A 171 -35.37 -3.67 -24.08
N SER A 172 -34.39 -4.53 -24.43
CA SER A 172 -34.68 -5.91 -24.83
C SER A 172 -35.26 -6.74 -23.68
N VAL A 173 -34.74 -6.59 -22.47
CA VAL A 173 -35.22 -7.30 -21.28
C VAL A 173 -36.62 -6.83 -20.90
N GLU A 174 -36.88 -5.53 -20.93
CA GLU A 174 -38.19 -4.94 -20.60
C GLU A 174 -39.27 -5.35 -21.62
N ARG A 175 -38.89 -5.43 -22.90
CA ARG A 175 -39.75 -5.95 -23.97
C ARG A 175 -40.07 -7.44 -23.77
N GLN A 176 -39.11 -8.26 -23.35
CA GLN A 176 -39.36 -9.68 -23.03
C GLN A 176 -40.25 -9.83 -21.80
N ALA A 177 -40.03 -9.03 -20.75
CA ALA A 177 -40.85 -9.04 -19.54
C ALA A 177 -42.31 -8.67 -19.84
N SER A 178 -42.53 -7.63 -20.64
CA SER A 178 -43.87 -7.20 -21.06
C SER A 178 -44.59 -8.24 -21.92
N GLN A 179 -43.86 -8.92 -22.82
CA GLN A 179 -44.42 -10.02 -23.61
C GLN A 179 -44.81 -11.21 -22.73
N PHE A 180 -43.98 -11.54 -21.74
CA PHE A 180 -44.27 -12.60 -20.78
C PHE A 180 -45.48 -12.27 -19.90
N GLU A 181 -45.56 -11.05 -19.34
CA GLU A 181 -46.72 -10.62 -18.55
C GLU A 181 -48.01 -10.64 -19.37
N ASN A 182 -47.96 -10.18 -20.62
CA ASN A 182 -49.12 -10.20 -21.49
C ASN A 182 -49.53 -11.64 -21.86
N TRP A 183 -48.55 -12.51 -22.08
CA TRP A 183 -48.81 -13.94 -22.28
C TRP A 183 -49.43 -14.57 -21.03
N CYS A 184 -48.95 -14.27 -19.83
CA CYS A 184 -49.54 -14.72 -18.58
C CYS A 184 -51.00 -14.25 -18.45
N ARG A 185 -51.27 -12.97 -18.69
CA ARG A 185 -52.63 -12.41 -18.64
C ARG A 185 -53.60 -13.10 -19.61
N LEU A 186 -53.13 -13.54 -20.78
CA LEU A 186 -53.95 -14.18 -21.80
C LEU A 186 -54.06 -15.71 -21.65
N SER A 187 -53.11 -16.34 -20.97
CA SER A 187 -52.97 -17.81 -20.91
C SER A 187 -53.40 -18.41 -19.58
N LEU A 188 -53.53 -17.59 -18.53
CA LEU A 188 -54.15 -18.01 -17.27
C LEU A 188 -55.67 -17.81 -17.40
N PRO A 189 -56.49 -18.83 -17.09
CA PRO A 189 -57.93 -18.63 -16.94
C PRO A 189 -58.17 -17.54 -15.90
N ASP A 190 -59.17 -16.68 -16.12
CA ASP A 190 -59.66 -15.74 -15.10
C ASP A 190 -60.32 -16.56 -13.98
N ASP A 191 -59.50 -17.18 -13.12
CA ASP A 191 -59.95 -17.62 -11.82
C ASP A 191 -60.21 -16.34 -11.02
N ASP A 192 -61.50 -16.04 -10.87
CA ASP A 192 -62.07 -14.89 -10.16
C ASP A 192 -61.83 -15.02 -8.63
N ASP A 193 -60.62 -15.38 -8.23
CA ASP A 193 -60.17 -15.38 -6.85
C ASP A 193 -59.91 -13.91 -6.47
N GLY A 194 -60.98 -13.29 -5.97
CA GLY A 194 -60.91 -11.98 -5.34
C GLY A 194 -59.81 -11.93 -4.27
N PRO A 195 -59.28 -10.73 -3.96
CA PRO A 195 -58.15 -10.59 -3.04
C PRO A 195 -58.45 -11.26 -1.69
N PHE A 196 -57.44 -11.93 -1.13
CA PHE A 196 -57.53 -12.62 0.17
C PHE A 196 -58.27 -11.75 1.19
N THR A 197 -59.31 -12.29 1.79
CA THR A 197 -60.06 -11.55 2.78
C THR A 197 -59.21 -11.41 4.05
N MET A 198 -59.41 -10.31 4.80
CA MET A 198 -58.75 -10.09 6.10
C MET A 198 -58.96 -11.25 7.10
N PHE A 199 -59.93 -12.12 6.84
CA PHE A 199 -60.20 -13.31 7.61
C PHE A 199 -59.20 -14.44 7.34
N GLU A 200 -58.76 -14.60 6.09
CA GLU A 200 -57.79 -15.62 5.67
C GLU A 200 -56.38 -15.28 6.14
N LEU A 201 -56.01 -13.99 6.08
CA LEU A 201 -54.71 -13.49 6.55
C LEU A 201 -54.52 -13.60 8.08
N ARG A 202 -55.60 -13.78 8.85
CA ARG A 202 -55.53 -13.96 10.32
C ARG A 202 -55.34 -15.43 10.75
N ARG A 203 -55.37 -16.37 9.81
CA ARG A 203 -55.21 -17.82 10.08
C ARG A 203 -53.83 -18.37 9.73
N LEU A 204 -52.95 -17.54 9.17
CA LEU A 204 -51.50 -17.80 9.05
C LEU A 204 -50.79 -17.24 10.29
#